data_AF-A0A8J7J916-F1
#
_entry.id   AF-A0A8J7J916-F1
#
_cell.length_a   1.000
_cell.length_b   1.000
_cell.length_c   1.000
_cell.angle_alpha   90.00
_cell.angle_beta   90.00
_cell.angle_gamma   90.00
#
_symmetry.space_group_name_H-M   'P 1'
#
loop_
_entity.id
_entity.type
_entity.pdbx_description
1 polymer ?
#
loop_
_entity_poly.entity_id
_entity_poly.type
_entity_poly.pdbx_seq_one_letter_code
_entity_poly.pdbx_strand_id
1 'polypeptide(L)'
;MRNLLAISALLLGFASAAGSQVIEFQADGDVVIVRTVEMFGSAKTEFIGQPGQYYQCVAFDQDDKPLGVTTATTELGAIFQDLPAADVAKVVCRKV
;
A
#
# COMPACT_ATOMS: atom_id res chain seq x y z
N MET A 1 -62.62 -2.64 24.22
CA MET A 1 -61.87 -3.29 23.12
C MET A 1 -60.60 -2.46 22.92
N ARG A 2 -59.58 -2.63 23.77
CA ARG A 2 -58.42 -3.54 23.65
C ARG A 2 -57.66 -3.34 22.33
N ASN A 3 -56.39 -2.92 22.48
CA ASN A 3 -55.21 -3.15 21.64
C ASN A 3 -54.48 -1.83 21.32
N LEU A 4 -53.18 -1.67 21.48
CA LEU A 4 -52.12 -2.42 22.14
C LEU A 4 -50.95 -1.42 22.23
N LEU A 5 -50.23 -1.37 23.35
CA LEU A 5 -48.95 -0.67 23.44
C LEU A 5 -47.96 -1.32 22.48
N ALA A 6 -47.23 -0.51 21.70
CA ALA A 6 -46.02 -0.96 21.01
C ALA A 6 -44.89 0.02 21.32
N ILE A 7 -44.25 -0.22 22.46
CA ILE A 7 -42.86 0.14 22.70
C ILE A 7 -42.05 -0.83 21.84
N SER A 8 -41.23 -0.33 20.92
CA SER A 8 -40.26 -1.19 20.22
C SER A 8 -38.98 -0.43 19.95
N ALA A 9 -38.00 -0.76 20.80
CA ALA A 9 -36.59 -0.91 20.53
C ALA A 9 -35.82 0.31 19.98
N LEU A 10 -35.14 0.99 20.92
CA LEU A 10 -33.73 1.35 20.74
C LEU A 10 -32.98 0.17 20.11
N LEU A 11 -32.58 0.30 18.85
CA LEU A 11 -31.54 -0.53 18.27
C LEU A 11 -30.35 0.37 17.97
N LEU A 12 -29.40 0.25 18.89
CA LEU A 12 -28.01 0.64 18.81
C LEU A 12 -27.42 0.32 17.43
N GLY A 13 -27.40 1.32 16.56
CA GLY A 13 -26.76 1.27 15.25
C GLY A 13 -25.48 2.08 15.22
N PHE A 14 -24.62 1.98 16.23
CA PHE A 14 -23.23 2.44 16.10
C PHE A 14 -22.46 1.40 15.29
N ALA A 15 -22.83 1.24 14.03
CA ALA A 15 -21.94 0.65 13.05
C ALA A 15 -20.79 1.65 12.89
N SER A 16 -19.73 1.44 13.67
CA SER A 16 -18.44 2.07 13.45
C SER A 16 -17.98 1.64 12.07
N ALA A 17 -18.38 2.40 11.05
CA ALA A 17 -17.74 2.39 9.75
C ALA A 17 -16.30 2.82 10.00
N ALA A 18 -15.43 1.84 10.24
CA ALA A 18 -14.00 2.00 10.04
C ALA A 18 -13.84 2.31 8.55
N GLY A 19 -13.93 3.60 8.22
CA GLY A 19 -13.78 4.08 6.86
C GLY A 19 -12.39 3.69 6.39
N SER A 20 -12.32 2.66 5.54
CA SER A 20 -11.13 2.39 4.76
C SER A 20 -10.85 3.64 3.94
N GLN A 21 -9.82 4.39 4.32
CA GLN A 21 -9.38 5.56 3.58
C GLN A 21 -8.62 5.08 2.35
N VAL A 22 -9.15 5.40 1.17
CA VAL A 22 -8.43 5.19 -0.09
C VAL A 22 -7.49 6.36 -0.28
N ILE A 23 -6.19 6.10 -0.28
CA ILE A 23 -5.17 7.09 -0.62
C ILE A 23 -4.82 6.90 -2.09
N GLU A 24 -5.06 7.93 -2.90
CA GLU A 24 -4.61 7.94 -4.29
C GLU A 24 -3.07 8.05 -4.32
N PHE A 25 -2.43 7.08 -4.97
CA PHE A 25 -0.99 7.06 -5.19
C PHE A 25 -0.72 7.27 -6.68
N GLN A 26 -0.13 8.41 -7.02
CA GLN A 26 0.33 8.69 -8.38
C GLN A 26 1.84 8.44 -8.45
N ALA A 27 2.23 7.55 -9.35
CA ALA A 27 3.62 7.26 -9.62
C ALA A 27 4.31 8.46 -10.28
N ASP A 28 5.55 8.71 -9.91
CA ASP A 28 6.40 9.68 -10.59
C ASP A 28 6.96 9.04 -11.88
N GLY A 29 6.66 9.65 -13.02
CA GLY A 29 7.09 9.16 -14.34
C GLY A 29 8.61 9.23 -14.55
N ASP A 30 9.31 10.02 -13.74
CA ASP A 30 10.77 10.16 -13.80
C ASP A 30 11.49 9.04 -13.01
N VAL A 31 10.76 8.16 -12.31
CA VAL A 31 11.35 7.02 -11.60
C VAL A 31 11.33 5.77 -12.46
N VAL A 32 12.51 5.22 -12.72
CA VAL A 32 12.67 3.99 -13.50
C VAL A 32 12.98 2.82 -12.57
N ILE A 33 12.14 1.80 -12.58
CA ILE A 33 12.42 0.55 -11.87
C ILE A 33 13.41 -0.28 -12.69
N VAL A 34 14.53 -0.66 -12.07
CA VAL A 34 15.59 -1.43 -12.73
C VAL A 34 15.33 -2.92 -12.58
N ARG A 35 15.17 -3.38 -11.33
CA ARG A 35 14.89 -4.79 -10.99
C ARG A 35 14.41 -4.93 -9.56
N THR A 36 13.73 -6.04 -9.30
CA THR A 36 13.42 -6.51 -7.95
C THR A 36 14.15 -7.83 -7.71
N VAL A 37 14.86 -7.94 -6.60
CA VAL A 37 15.68 -9.09 -6.22
C VAL A 37 15.40 -9.50 -4.79
N GLU A 38 15.64 -10.77 -4.49
CA GLU A 38 15.53 -11.31 -3.14
C GLU A 38 16.71 -10.88 -2.27
N MET A 39 16.44 -10.39 -1.06
CA MET A 39 17.45 -9.97 -0.09
C MET A 39 17.01 -10.33 1.33
N PHE A 40 17.60 -11.38 1.91
CA PHE A 40 17.28 -11.86 3.26
C PHE A 40 15.78 -12.19 3.49
N GLY A 41 15.08 -12.68 2.46
CA GLY A 41 13.64 -12.98 2.55
C GLY A 41 12.75 -11.75 2.40
N SER A 42 13.30 -10.67 1.83
CA SER A 42 12.61 -9.42 1.53
C SER A 42 12.92 -8.99 0.10
N ALA A 43 11.92 -8.45 -0.58
CA ALA A 43 12.05 -7.89 -1.90
C ALA A 43 12.82 -6.58 -1.80
N LYS A 44 13.99 -6.52 -2.45
CA LYS A 44 14.73 -5.29 -2.68
C LYS A 44 14.50 -4.85 -4.12
N THR A 45 13.97 -3.66 -4.30
CA THR A 45 13.78 -3.04 -5.61
C THR A 45 14.80 -1.93 -5.83
N GLU A 46 15.61 -2.09 -6.86
CA GLU A 46 16.54 -1.07 -7.34
C GLU A 46 15.82 -0.17 -8.35
N PHE A 47 15.96 1.14 -8.17
CA PHE A 47 15.31 2.13 -9.02
C PHE A 47 16.22 3.34 -9.23
N ILE A 48 16.01 4.04 -10.33
CA ILE A 48 16.70 5.28 -10.70
C ILE A 48 15.70 6.42 -10.54
N GLY A 49 16.12 7.45 -9.84
CA GLY A 49 15.41 8.72 -9.69
C GLY A 49 16.42 9.84 -9.45
N GLN A 50 15.95 11.02 -9.07
CA GLN A 50 16.81 12.13 -8.65
C GLN A 50 17.64 11.74 -7.40
N PRO A 51 18.98 11.89 -7.42
CA PRO A 51 19.84 11.60 -6.28
C PRO A 51 19.52 12.42 -5.04
N GLY A 52 19.71 11.83 -3.85
CA GLY A 52 19.49 12.49 -2.56
C GLY A 52 18.02 12.79 -2.22
N GLN A 53 17.07 12.31 -3.02
CA GLN A 53 15.63 12.41 -2.74
C GLN A 53 15.12 11.14 -2.07
N TYR A 54 14.10 11.29 -1.24
CA TYR A 54 13.33 10.18 -0.70
C TYR A 54 12.16 9.85 -1.63
N TYR A 55 11.89 8.56 -1.75
CA TYR A 55 10.79 8.03 -2.53
C TYR A 55 9.96 7.11 -1.65
N GLN A 56 8.65 7.31 -1.68
CA GLN A 56 7.71 6.30 -1.21
C GLN A 56 7.44 5.35 -2.37
N CYS A 57 7.63 4.06 -2.14
CA CYS A 57 7.44 3.00 -3.13
C CYS A 57 6.40 2.01 -2.66
N VAL A 58 5.56 1.56 -3.59
CA VAL A 58 4.51 0.56 -3.35
C VAL A 58 4.75 -0.63 -4.28
N ALA A 59 4.81 -1.83 -3.71
CA ALA A 59 4.90 -3.09 -4.44
C ALA A 59 3.49 -3.65 -4.70
N PHE A 60 3.30 -4.24 -5.87
CA PHE A 60 2.04 -4.82 -6.33
C PHE A 60 2.26 -6.24 -6.86
N ASP A 61 1.24 -7.08 -6.72
CA ASP A 61 1.16 -8.37 -7.41
C ASP A 61 0.65 -8.21 -8.86
N GLN A 62 0.42 -9.35 -9.54
CA GLN A 62 -0.02 -9.41 -10.94
C GLN A 62 -1.43 -8.84 -11.15
N ASP A 63 -2.23 -8.74 -10.09
CA ASP A 63 -3.62 -8.26 -10.12
C ASP A 63 -3.72 -6.79 -9.66
N ASP A 64 -2.58 -6.06 -9.63
CA ASP A 64 -2.48 -4.69 -9.14
C ASP A 64 -2.91 -4.52 -7.66
N LYS A 65 -2.86 -5.59 -6.86
CA LYS A 65 -3.10 -5.49 -5.42
C LYS A 65 -1.82 -5.03 -4.71
N PRO A 66 -1.89 -4.02 -3.83
CA PRO A 66 -0.73 -3.57 -3.07
C PRO A 66 -0.31 -4.64 -2.06
N LEU A 67 0.98 -4.98 -2.07
CA LEU A 67 1.61 -5.96 -1.19
C LEU A 67 2.34 -5.30 -0.03
N GLY A 68 2.90 -4.11 -0.25
CA GLY A 68 3.65 -3.39 0.77
C GLY A 68 4.05 -1.99 0.32
N VAL A 69 4.38 -1.16 1.31
CA VAL A 69 4.89 0.20 1.11
C VAL A 69 6.19 0.37 1.88
N THR A 70 7.13 1.11 1.30
CA THR A 70 8.38 1.47 1.97
C THR A 70 8.84 2.86 1.51
N THR A 71 9.78 3.44 2.23
CA THR A 71 10.43 4.69 1.85
C THR A 71 11.92 4.44 1.70
N ALA A 72 12.51 4.89 0.60
CA ALA A 72 13.92 4.68 0.31
C ALA A 72 14.51 5.82 -0.53
N THR A 73 15.83 5.92 -0.51
CA THR A 73 16.58 6.70 -1.50
C THR A 73 17.03 5.79 -2.64
N THR A 74 17.42 6.39 -3.76
CA THR A 74 17.92 5.66 -4.94
C THR A 74 19.16 4.83 -4.65
N GLU A 75 20.01 5.26 -3.71
CA GLU A 75 21.26 4.58 -3.35
C GLU A 75 21.03 3.31 -2.53
N LEU A 76 19.96 3.27 -1.74
CA LEU A 76 19.63 2.12 -0.88
C LEU A 76 18.71 1.12 -1.60
N GLY A 77 17.82 1.62 -2.45
CA GLY A 77 16.73 0.83 -3.03
C GLY A 77 15.59 0.58 -2.03
N ALA A 78 14.41 0.26 -2.56
CA ALA A 78 13.21 0.03 -1.77
C ALA A 78 13.21 -1.40 -1.23
N ILE A 79 13.31 -1.56 0.09
CA ILE A 79 13.26 -2.87 0.77
C ILE A 79 11.86 -3.03 1.38
N PHE A 80 11.15 -4.06 0.95
CA PHE A 80 9.84 -4.44 1.45
C PHE A 80 10.00 -5.61 2.43
N GLN A 81 9.89 -5.32 3.72
CA GLN A 81 10.03 -6.33 4.77
C GLN A 81 8.95 -7.40 4.66
N ASP A 82 9.34 -8.65 4.91
CA ASP A 82 8.46 -9.83 4.91
C ASP A 82 7.69 -10.04 3.59
N LEU A 83 8.22 -9.52 2.48
CA LEU A 83 7.66 -9.66 1.14
C LEU A 83 8.65 -10.41 0.24
N PRO A 84 8.37 -11.65 -0.17
CA PRO A 84 9.21 -12.36 -1.13
C PRO A 84 9.29 -11.64 -2.49
N ALA A 85 10.47 -11.63 -3.11
CA ALA A 85 10.64 -10.96 -4.40
C ALA A 85 9.80 -11.58 -5.53
N ALA A 86 9.52 -12.88 -5.45
CA ALA A 86 8.72 -13.60 -6.44
C ALA A 86 7.24 -13.18 -6.48
N ASP A 87 6.75 -12.58 -5.40
CA ASP A 87 5.36 -12.13 -5.30
C ASP A 87 5.18 -10.73 -5.92
N VAL A 88 6.28 -9.99 -6.15
CA VAL A 88 6.26 -8.63 -6.70
C VAL A 88 6.22 -8.67 -8.23
N ALA A 89 5.10 -8.23 -8.81
CA ALA A 89 4.95 -8.05 -10.25
C ALA A 89 5.39 -6.64 -10.70
N LYS A 90 5.11 -5.64 -9.87
CA LYS A 90 5.34 -4.22 -10.19
C LYS A 90 5.71 -3.46 -8.93
N VAL A 91 6.58 -2.47 -9.08
CA VAL A 91 6.80 -1.44 -8.07
C VAL A 91 6.56 -0.09 -8.71
N VAL A 92 5.91 0.80 -7.98
CA VAL A 92 5.77 2.21 -8.38
C VAL A 92 6.25 3.09 -7.25
N CYS A 93 6.93 4.18 -7.58
CA CYS A 93 7.49 5.08 -6.60
C CYS A 93 7.08 6.52 -6.90
N ARG A 94 7.06 7.35 -5.87
CA ARG A 94 6.91 8.80 -5.99
C ARG A 94 7.84 9.49 -5.02
N LYS A 95 8.30 10.69 -5.39
CA LYS A 95 9.07 11.56 -4.51
C LYS A 95 8.24 11.99 -3.30
N VAL A 96 8.86 12.13 -2.13
CA VAL A 96 8.23 12.66 -0.90
C VAL A 96 8.97 13.86 -0.35
#